data_AF-A0A3D1R0N4-F1
#
_entry.id   AF-A0A3D1R0N4-F1
#
_cell.length_a   1.000
_cell.length_b   1.000
_cell.length_c   1.000
_cell.angle_alpha   90.00
_cell.angle_beta   90.00
_cell.angle_gamma   90.00
#
_symmetry.space_group_name_H-M   'P 1'
#
loop_
_entity.id
_entity.type
_entity.pdbx_description
1 polymer ?
#
loop_
_entity_poly.entity_id
_entity_poly.type
_entity_poly.pdbx_seq_one_letter_code
_entity_poly.pdbx_strand_id
1 'polypeptide(L)'
;MRLPGTQRRWWRLFRSLGKQLKEDDVIDVAAAVTFFGILSLFPFLLFLVALASVLIDVSTAESLIESLEQIAPAAVTDILGEHIRALGGRSNTGLLTLGAALALWTASNGARALMRALNRTFGVTESRPFWKTRGIALLVTLAAAVLGLLAALVTVVTPVVVEALGGGWVGVLVRVLRIPIGGLLVSVLWALLFYLLPNARHTLRLFSPGSVVGVALWLLASWAFSFYVASFGN
;
A
#
# COMPACT_ATOMS: atom_id res chain seq x y z
N MET A 1 21.44 -25.05 -12.72
CA MET A 1 22.04 -24.33 -11.57
C MET A 1 22.69 -25.35 -10.65
N ARG A 2 24.03 -25.38 -10.56
CA ARG A 2 24.75 -26.33 -9.70
C ARG A 2 24.82 -25.77 -8.28
N LEU A 3 24.16 -26.44 -7.33
CA LEU A 3 24.16 -26.09 -5.91
C LEU A 3 25.56 -26.33 -5.31
N PRO A 4 26.20 -25.35 -4.65
CA PRO A 4 27.57 -25.52 -4.15
C PRO A 4 27.79 -25.27 -2.64
N GLY A 5 28.52 -26.21 -2.02
CA GLY A 5 29.40 -26.15 -0.82
C GLY A 5 29.25 -25.04 0.23
N THR A 6 29.09 -25.45 1.50
CA THR A 6 27.95 -25.04 2.34
C THR A 6 28.25 -24.12 3.54
N GLN A 7 29.42 -23.49 3.69
CA GLN A 7 29.60 -22.45 4.73
C GLN A 7 30.32 -21.18 4.26
N ARG A 8 31.52 -21.28 3.67
CA ARG A 8 32.27 -20.10 3.16
C ARG A 8 31.57 -19.39 1.99
N ARG A 9 30.56 -19.99 1.38
CA ARG A 9 29.81 -19.42 0.25
C ARG A 9 28.55 -18.68 0.70
N TRP A 10 27.85 -19.16 1.72
CA TRP A 10 26.76 -18.42 2.36
C TRP A 10 27.25 -17.13 3.00
N TRP A 11 28.38 -17.16 3.71
CA TRP A 11 28.99 -15.94 4.25
C TRP A 11 29.31 -14.91 3.16
N ARG A 12 29.84 -15.37 2.02
CA ARG A 12 30.10 -14.50 0.86
C ARG A 12 28.81 -13.93 0.26
N LEU A 13 27.76 -14.73 0.15
CA LEU A 13 26.44 -14.29 -0.31
C LEU A 13 25.90 -13.20 0.61
N PHE A 14 25.81 -13.44 1.92
CA PHE A 14 25.32 -12.45 2.89
C PHE A 14 26.18 -11.18 2.90
N ARG A 15 27.51 -11.30 2.86
CA ARG A 15 28.41 -10.14 2.76
C ARG A 15 28.19 -9.36 1.45
N SER A 16 27.99 -10.05 0.33
CA SER A 16 27.70 -9.40 -0.95
C SER A 16 26.33 -8.72 -0.97
N LEU A 17 25.31 -9.34 -0.36
CA LEU A 17 23.98 -8.76 -0.22
C LEU A 17 24.02 -7.52 0.66
N GLY A 18 24.70 -7.57 1.82
CA GLY A 18 24.84 -6.41 2.70
C GLY A 18 25.58 -5.25 2.01
N LYS A 19 26.58 -5.56 1.19
CA LYS A 19 27.28 -4.56 0.37
C LYS A 19 26.34 -3.94 -0.68
N GLN A 20 25.58 -4.77 -1.41
CA GLN A 20 24.60 -4.32 -2.41
C GLN A 20 23.46 -3.49 -1.78
N LEU A 21 22.92 -3.91 -0.64
CA LEU A 21 21.89 -3.16 0.08
C LEU A 21 22.35 -1.73 0.40
N LYS A 22 23.64 -1.58 0.74
CA LYS A 22 24.25 -0.29 1.04
C LYS A 22 24.55 0.50 -0.25
N GLU A 23 25.10 -0.12 -1.28
CA GLU A 23 25.42 0.53 -2.55
C GLU A 23 24.17 0.99 -3.32
N ASP A 24 23.05 0.29 -3.17
CA ASP A 24 21.77 0.63 -3.80
C ASP A 24 20.92 1.63 -2.98
N ASP A 25 21.39 2.04 -1.79
CA ASP A 25 20.66 2.86 -0.80
C ASP A 25 19.26 2.32 -0.46
N VAL A 26 19.12 0.98 -0.33
CA VAL A 26 17.81 0.33 -0.15
C VAL A 26 17.09 0.83 1.10
N ILE A 27 17.84 1.07 2.18
CA ILE A 27 17.28 1.57 3.45
C ILE A 27 16.75 2.99 3.31
N ASP A 28 17.49 3.88 2.63
CA ASP A 28 17.06 5.27 2.42
C ASP A 28 15.82 5.33 1.53
N VAL A 29 15.74 4.43 0.53
CA VAL A 29 14.55 4.30 -0.29
C VAL A 29 13.36 3.79 0.52
N ALA A 30 13.56 2.77 1.36
CA ALA A 30 12.51 2.25 2.24
C ALA A 30 11.99 3.34 3.20
N ALA A 31 12.90 4.12 3.78
CA ALA A 31 12.56 5.29 4.60
C ALA A 31 11.78 6.33 3.80
N ALA A 32 12.21 6.66 2.58
CA ALA A 32 11.52 7.62 1.72
C ALA A 32 10.11 7.15 1.32
N VAL A 33 9.94 5.88 0.94
CA VAL A 33 8.63 5.30 0.61
C VAL A 33 7.71 5.36 1.83
N THR A 34 8.22 5.01 3.01
CA THR A 34 7.47 5.07 4.27
C THR A 34 7.08 6.51 4.61
N PHE A 35 8.03 7.44 4.57
CA PHE A 35 7.80 8.86 4.85
C PHE A 35 6.74 9.46 3.92
N PHE A 36 6.87 9.27 2.60
CA PHE A 36 5.87 9.80 1.66
C PHE A 36 4.52 9.08 1.77
N GLY A 37 4.50 7.80 2.15
CA GLY A 37 3.29 7.06 2.48
C GLY A 37 2.56 7.70 3.66
N ILE A 38 3.24 7.85 4.80
CA ILE A 38 2.67 8.46 6.01
C ILE A 38 2.26 9.92 5.73
N LEU A 39 3.12 10.70 5.07
CA LEU A 39 2.82 12.09 4.74
C LEU A 39 1.59 12.22 3.83
N SER A 40 1.35 11.25 2.95
CA SER A 40 0.16 11.21 2.09
C SER A 40 -1.13 10.86 2.83
N LEU A 41 -1.05 10.27 4.02
CA LEU A 41 -2.23 9.94 4.83
C LEU A 41 -3.01 11.20 5.21
N PHE A 42 -2.33 12.29 5.57
CA PHE A 42 -3.03 13.49 5.99
C PHE A 42 -3.92 14.10 4.89
N PRO A 43 -3.41 14.40 3.67
CA PRO A 43 -4.28 14.84 2.58
C PRO A 43 -5.31 13.78 2.14
N PHE A 44 -4.99 12.50 2.29
CA PHE A 44 -5.93 11.41 1.99
C PHE A 44 -7.11 11.38 2.97
N LEU A 45 -6.88 11.59 4.26
CA LEU A 45 -7.94 11.72 5.25
C LEU A 45 -8.84 12.93 4.94
N LEU A 46 -8.25 14.07 4.57
CA LEU A 46 -9.04 15.24 4.14
C LEU A 46 -9.91 14.93 2.92
N PHE A 47 -9.37 14.19 1.95
CA PHE A 47 -10.14 13.70 0.81
C PHE A 47 -11.31 12.80 1.25
N LEU A 48 -11.08 11.84 2.15
CA LEU A 48 -12.13 10.93 2.63
C LEU A 48 -13.24 11.69 3.36
N VAL A 49 -12.90 12.67 4.20
CA VAL A 49 -13.89 13.51 4.88
C VAL A 49 -14.70 14.32 3.88
N ALA A 50 -14.03 14.96 2.91
CA ALA A 50 -14.71 15.74 1.89
C ALA A 50 -15.55 14.86 0.94
N LEU A 51 -15.15 13.61 0.71
CA LEU A 51 -15.95 12.63 -0.03
C LEU A 51 -17.18 12.20 0.76
N ALA A 52 -17.03 11.94 2.07
CA ALA A 52 -18.13 11.59 2.94
C ALA A 52 -19.19 12.71 3.00
N SER A 53 -18.79 13.98 3.08
CA SER A 53 -19.75 15.11 3.10
C SER A 53 -20.53 15.31 1.80
N VAL A 54 -20.10 14.69 0.69
CA VAL A 54 -20.81 14.70 -0.59
C VAL A 54 -21.71 13.46 -0.76
N LEU A 55 -21.30 12.32 -0.22
CA LEU A 55 -21.98 11.04 -0.43
C LEU A 55 -22.98 10.68 0.68
N ILE A 56 -22.80 11.22 1.88
CA ILE A 56 -23.43 10.73 3.11
C ILE A 56 -23.90 11.91 3.97
N ASP A 57 -25.09 11.77 4.56
CA ASP A 57 -25.61 12.72 5.54
C ASP A 57 -24.81 12.69 6.85
N VAL A 58 -24.74 13.83 7.55
CA VAL A 58 -23.92 14.01 8.76
C VAL A 58 -24.18 12.92 9.81
N SER A 59 -25.44 12.50 9.99
CA SER A 59 -25.82 11.45 10.95
C SER A 59 -25.20 10.09 10.63
N THR A 60 -25.10 9.74 9.35
CA THR A 60 -24.49 8.48 8.92
C THR A 60 -22.96 8.57 9.00
N ALA A 61 -22.38 9.74 8.75
CA ALA A 61 -20.95 9.97 8.92
C ALA A 61 -20.50 9.87 10.39
N GLU A 62 -21.29 10.37 11.34
CA GLU A 62 -21.02 10.22 12.78
C GLU A 62 -21.06 8.74 13.21
N SER A 63 -22.02 7.94 12.72
CA SER A 63 -22.07 6.50 13.03
C SER A 63 -20.84 5.72 12.53
N LEU A 64 -20.23 6.16 11.42
CA LEU A 64 -19.00 5.58 10.90
C LEU A 64 -17.79 5.95 11.75
N ILE A 65 -17.76 7.17 12.32
CA ILE A 65 -16.70 7.57 13.25
C ILE A 65 -16.80 6.79 14.55
N GLU A 66 -18.00 6.62 15.12
CA GLU A 66 -18.20 5.79 16.33
C GLU A 66 -17.73 4.34 16.09
N SER A 67 -17.93 3.82 14.88
CA SER A 67 -17.40 2.51 14.49
C SER A 67 -15.86 2.52 14.39
N LEU A 68 -15.27 3.63 13.95
CA LEU A 68 -13.83 3.83 13.82
C LEU A 68 -13.14 3.97 15.18
N GLU A 69 -13.80 4.55 16.19
CA GLU A 69 -13.31 4.69 17.57
C GLU A 69 -12.91 3.36 18.20
N GLN A 70 -13.50 2.25 17.75
CA GLN A 70 -13.17 0.91 18.24
C GLN A 70 -11.81 0.39 17.76
N ILE A 71 -11.20 1.03 16.75
CA ILE A 71 -10.07 0.48 16.00
C ILE A 71 -8.97 1.53 15.75
N ALA A 72 -9.30 2.82 15.85
CA ALA A 72 -8.38 3.94 15.64
C ALA A 72 -8.11 4.69 16.96
N PRO A 73 -6.93 5.32 17.12
CA PRO A 73 -6.66 6.19 18.27
C PRO A 73 -7.63 7.37 18.35
N ALA A 74 -8.01 7.78 19.57
CA ALA A 74 -8.94 8.89 19.81
C ALA A 74 -8.58 10.18 19.07
N ALA A 75 -7.29 10.51 18.98
CA ALA A 75 -6.83 11.69 18.25
C ALA A 75 -7.23 11.68 16.76
N VAL A 76 -7.33 10.49 16.14
CA VAL A 76 -7.73 10.36 14.73
C VAL A 76 -9.24 10.56 14.59
N THR A 77 -10.03 9.97 15.48
CA THR A 77 -11.50 10.07 15.45
C THR A 77 -11.99 11.46 15.81
N ASP A 78 -11.33 12.14 16.75
CA ASP A 78 -11.61 13.53 17.12
C ASP A 78 -11.40 14.47 15.93
N ILE A 79 -10.24 14.37 15.27
CA ILE A 79 -9.92 15.17 14.07
C ILE A 79 -10.96 14.93 12.98
N LEU A 80 -11.31 13.67 12.71
CA LEU A 80 -12.31 13.34 11.70
C LEU A 80 -13.71 13.86 12.08
N GLY A 81 -14.10 13.75 13.35
CA GLY A 81 -15.40 14.19 13.86
C GLY A 81 -15.58 15.70 13.80
N GLU A 82 -14.56 16.45 14.20
CA GLU A 82 -14.54 17.92 14.06
C GLU A 82 -14.70 18.33 12.60
N HIS A 83 -13.97 17.67 11.68
CA HIS A 83 -14.05 18.00 10.26
C HIS A 83 -15.38 17.62 9.63
N ILE A 84 -15.97 16.46 9.97
CA ILE A 84 -17.29 16.05 9.47
C ILE A 84 -18.37 17.03 9.94
N ARG A 85 -18.37 17.42 11.22
CA ARG A 85 -19.33 18.40 11.75
C ARG A 85 -19.13 19.79 11.16
N ALA A 86 -17.88 20.22 10.95
CA ALA A 86 -17.55 21.50 10.33
C ALA A 86 -17.95 21.56 8.83
N LEU A 87 -18.00 20.41 8.15
CA LEU A 87 -18.37 20.30 6.74
C LEU A 87 -19.84 19.92 6.52
N GLY A 88 -20.52 19.45 7.57
CA GLY A 88 -21.94 19.14 7.59
C GLY A 88 -22.79 20.35 7.23
N GLY A 89 -23.21 20.43 5.97
CA GLY A 89 -24.06 21.51 5.45
C GLY A 89 -23.50 22.27 4.23
N ARG A 90 -22.24 22.04 3.83
CA ARG A 90 -21.68 22.61 2.57
C ARG A 90 -20.76 21.62 1.87
N SER A 91 -21.12 21.23 0.64
CA SER A 91 -20.26 20.44 -0.24
C SER A 91 -18.97 21.21 -0.57
N ASN A 92 -17.84 20.81 0.02
CA ASN A 92 -16.56 21.46 -0.22
C ASN A 92 -15.75 20.71 -1.29
N THR A 93 -16.19 20.84 -2.54
CA THR A 93 -15.53 20.24 -3.71
C THR A 93 -14.06 20.68 -3.85
N GLY A 94 -13.72 21.87 -3.35
CA GLY A 94 -12.34 22.36 -3.28
C GLY A 94 -11.45 21.49 -2.40
N LEU A 95 -11.90 21.15 -1.18
CA LEU A 95 -11.17 20.25 -0.28
C LEU A 95 -11.06 18.83 -0.85
N LEU A 96 -12.12 18.31 -1.49
CA LEU A 96 -12.10 16.99 -2.11
C LEU A 96 -11.01 16.91 -3.19
N THR A 97 -11.01 17.86 -4.12
CA THR A 97 -10.05 17.87 -5.24
C THR A 97 -8.63 18.16 -4.77
N LEU A 98 -8.43 19.13 -3.86
CA LEU A 98 -7.11 19.47 -3.32
C LEU A 98 -6.54 18.34 -2.47
N GLY A 99 -7.36 17.73 -1.59
CA GLY A 99 -6.94 16.59 -0.77
C GLY A 99 -6.50 15.41 -1.62
N ALA A 100 -7.29 15.04 -2.63
CA ALA A 100 -6.94 13.96 -3.57
C ALA A 100 -5.65 14.28 -4.34
N ALA A 101 -5.54 15.49 -4.88
CA ALA A 101 -4.37 15.91 -5.65
C ALA A 101 -3.10 15.92 -4.79
N LEU A 102 -3.16 16.47 -3.57
CA LEU A 102 -2.03 16.51 -2.64
C LEU A 102 -1.64 15.13 -2.14
N ALA A 103 -2.61 14.26 -1.83
CA ALA A 103 -2.34 12.88 -1.44
C ALA A 103 -1.59 12.14 -2.55
N LEU A 104 -2.12 12.21 -3.78
CA LEU A 104 -1.52 11.55 -4.95
C LEU A 104 -0.15 12.12 -5.28
N TRP A 105 0.00 13.46 -5.24
CA TRP A 105 1.26 14.14 -5.47
C TRP A 105 2.34 13.70 -4.48
N THR A 106 1.98 13.62 -3.20
CA THR A 106 2.87 13.25 -2.10
C THR A 106 3.26 11.78 -2.19
N ALA A 107 2.28 10.88 -2.32
CA ALA A 107 2.53 9.44 -2.44
C ALA A 107 3.36 9.10 -3.68
N SER A 108 3.16 9.82 -4.80
CA SER A 108 3.95 9.60 -6.02
C SER A 108 5.43 9.99 -5.87
N ASN A 109 5.82 10.74 -4.85
CA ASN A 109 7.24 10.94 -4.52
C ASN A 109 7.89 9.65 -4.00
N GLY A 110 7.14 8.84 -3.24
CA GLY A 110 7.54 7.49 -2.83
C GLY A 110 7.72 6.57 -4.04
N ALA A 111 6.77 6.59 -4.99
CA ALA A 111 6.90 5.82 -6.25
C ALA A 111 8.14 6.24 -7.06
N ARG A 112 8.50 7.52 -7.08
CA ARG A 112 9.76 7.99 -7.72
C ARG A 112 11.01 7.54 -6.95
N ALA A 113 10.96 7.45 -5.62
CA ALA A 113 12.06 6.90 -4.84
C ALA A 113 12.27 5.42 -5.17
N LEU A 114 11.18 4.64 -5.23
CA LEU A 114 11.20 3.24 -5.64
C LEU A 114 11.71 3.07 -7.08
N MET A 115 11.31 3.95 -8.00
CA MET A 115 11.81 3.95 -9.38
C MET A 115 13.34 4.10 -9.45
N ARG A 116 13.92 5.02 -8.66
CA ARG A 116 15.38 5.19 -8.59
C ARG A 116 16.08 3.95 -8.02
N ALA A 117 15.50 3.33 -7.00
CA ALA A 117 16.03 2.12 -6.41
C ALA A 117 16.03 0.95 -7.41
N LEU A 118 14.91 0.72 -8.09
CA LEU A 118 14.80 -0.32 -9.11
C LEU A 118 15.82 -0.08 -10.23
N ASN A 119 15.96 1.15 -10.72
CA ASN A 119 16.98 1.48 -11.72
C ASN A 119 18.40 1.15 -11.24
N ARG A 120 18.76 1.48 -9.99
CA ARG A 120 20.06 1.15 -9.39
C ARG A 120 20.29 -0.35 -9.27
N THR A 121 19.33 -1.09 -8.74
CA THR A 121 19.41 -2.55 -8.60
C THR A 121 19.51 -3.25 -9.97
N PHE A 122 18.90 -2.70 -11.00
CA PHE A 122 19.05 -3.18 -12.38
C PHE A 122 20.29 -2.63 -13.11
N GLY A 123 21.08 -1.77 -12.47
CA GLY A 123 22.30 -1.20 -13.03
C GLY A 123 22.06 -0.26 -14.22
N VAL A 124 20.87 0.35 -14.30
CA VAL A 124 20.49 1.23 -15.41
C VAL A 124 20.34 2.67 -14.98
N THR A 125 20.76 3.59 -15.85
CA THR A 125 20.55 5.02 -15.67
C THR A 125 19.18 5.43 -16.23
N GLU A 126 18.54 6.40 -15.58
CA GLU A 126 17.25 6.93 -16.03
C GLU A 126 17.46 7.81 -17.26
N SER A 127 16.96 7.36 -18.42
CA SER A 127 17.03 8.12 -19.68
C SER A 127 15.73 8.85 -20.01
N ARG A 128 14.64 8.57 -19.30
CA ARG A 128 13.34 9.19 -19.55
C ARG A 128 13.32 10.62 -18.98
N PRO A 129 12.71 11.58 -19.70
CA PRO A 129 12.58 12.95 -19.21
C PRO A 129 11.70 13.01 -17.95
N PHE A 130 11.89 14.06 -17.17
CA PHE A 130 11.20 14.26 -15.88
C PHE A 130 9.67 14.12 -15.97
N TRP A 131 9.03 14.66 -17.02
CA TRP A 131 7.57 14.57 -17.16
C TRP A 131 7.08 13.14 -17.38
N LYS A 132 7.83 12.30 -18.09
CA LYS A 132 7.48 10.88 -18.30
C LYS A 132 7.63 10.11 -16.98
N THR A 133 8.75 10.29 -16.27
CA THR A 133 8.96 9.62 -14.99
C THR A 133 7.95 10.07 -13.93
N ARG A 134 7.59 11.36 -13.92
CA ARG A 134 6.54 11.89 -13.03
C ARG A 134 5.16 11.34 -13.38
N GLY A 135 4.82 11.29 -14.67
CA GLY A 135 3.55 10.71 -15.14
C GLY A 135 3.42 9.22 -14.79
N ILE A 136 4.48 8.43 -14.99
CA ILE A 136 4.51 7.01 -14.59
C ILE A 136 4.32 6.87 -13.07
N ALA A 137 5.02 7.68 -12.28
CA ALA A 137 4.89 7.64 -10.83
C ALA A 137 3.45 7.96 -10.38
N LEU A 138 2.83 9.01 -10.92
CA LEU A 138 1.43 9.35 -10.64
C LEU A 138 0.48 8.23 -11.05
N LEU A 139 0.67 7.64 -12.23
CA LEU A 139 -0.17 6.54 -12.73
C LEU A 139 -0.09 5.32 -11.83
N VAL A 140 1.12 4.90 -11.43
CA VAL A 140 1.29 3.72 -10.58
C VAL A 140 0.79 3.99 -9.15
N THR A 141 0.96 5.21 -8.64
CA THR A 141 0.35 5.60 -7.36
C THR A 141 -1.17 5.57 -7.41
N LEU A 142 -1.77 6.07 -8.51
CA LEU A 142 -3.22 6.00 -8.70
C LEU A 142 -3.71 4.55 -8.80
N ALA A 143 -3.00 3.71 -9.56
CA ALA A 143 -3.29 2.28 -9.64
C ALA A 143 -3.19 1.60 -8.26
N ALA A 144 -2.16 1.93 -7.48
CA ALA A 144 -2.02 1.44 -6.10
C ALA A 144 -3.19 1.87 -5.21
N ALA A 145 -3.64 3.12 -5.31
CA ALA A 145 -4.79 3.63 -4.58
C ALA A 145 -6.08 2.88 -4.97
N VAL A 146 -6.35 2.72 -6.27
CA VAL A 146 -7.54 2.01 -6.77
C VAL A 146 -7.51 0.53 -6.36
N LEU A 147 -6.39 -0.17 -6.55
CA LEU A 147 -6.26 -1.58 -6.17
C LEU A 147 -6.37 -1.77 -4.65
N GLY A 148 -5.82 -0.84 -3.87
CA GLY A 148 -5.95 -0.82 -2.41
C GLY A 148 -7.40 -0.62 -1.96
N LEU A 149 -8.11 0.34 -2.57
CA LEU A 149 -9.54 0.56 -2.31
C LEU A 149 -10.38 -0.66 -2.68
N LEU A 150 -10.10 -1.32 -3.82
CA LEU A 150 -10.77 -2.56 -4.20
C LEU A 150 -10.50 -3.69 -3.20
N ALA A 151 -9.26 -3.85 -2.72
CA ALA A 151 -8.91 -4.85 -1.72
C ALA A 151 -9.62 -4.59 -0.37
N ALA A 152 -9.73 -3.33 0.03
CA ALA A 152 -10.49 -2.91 1.20
C ALA A 152 -11.99 -3.18 1.00
N LEU A 153 -12.56 -2.82 -0.15
CA LEU A 153 -13.96 -3.05 -0.48
C LEU A 153 -14.32 -4.53 -0.45
N VAL A 154 -13.50 -5.39 -1.05
CA VAL A 154 -13.68 -6.85 -0.98
C VAL A 154 -13.75 -7.33 0.47
N THR A 155 -12.90 -6.78 1.35
CA THR A 155 -12.91 -7.10 2.77
C THR A 155 -14.21 -6.65 3.47
N VAL A 156 -14.65 -5.42 3.24
CA VAL A 156 -15.84 -4.83 3.87
C VAL A 156 -17.14 -5.47 3.39
N VAL A 157 -17.23 -5.80 2.09
CA VAL A 157 -18.44 -6.35 1.46
C VAL A 157 -18.59 -7.86 1.71
N THR A 158 -17.49 -8.56 2.00
CA THR A 158 -17.50 -10.02 2.30
C THR A 158 -18.60 -10.45 3.28
N PRO A 159 -18.75 -9.86 4.50
CA PRO A 159 -19.80 -10.27 5.43
C PRO A 159 -21.22 -10.08 4.88
N VAL A 160 -21.49 -8.96 4.21
CA VAL A 160 -22.80 -8.64 3.62
C VAL A 160 -23.20 -9.67 2.56
N VAL A 161 -22.24 -10.05 1.71
CA VAL A 161 -22.45 -11.08 0.67
C VAL A 161 -22.68 -12.45 1.28
N VAL A 162 -21.95 -12.79 2.35
CA VAL A 162 -22.14 -14.07 3.06
C VAL A 162 -23.55 -14.18 3.66
N GLU A 163 -24.05 -13.10 4.23
CA GLU A 163 -25.39 -13.01 4.82
C GLU A 163 -26.48 -13.09 3.74
N ALA A 164 -26.34 -12.34 2.65
CA ALA A 164 -27.29 -12.34 1.54
C ALA A 164 -27.41 -13.70 0.83
N LEU A 165 -26.33 -14.50 0.81
CA LEU A 165 -26.29 -15.83 0.20
C LEU A 165 -26.79 -16.95 1.14
N GLY A 166 -27.34 -16.60 2.31
CA GLY A 166 -28.04 -17.53 3.20
C GLY A 166 -27.15 -18.35 4.14
N GLY A 167 -25.84 -18.06 4.22
CA GLY A 167 -24.91 -18.78 5.10
C GLY A 167 -24.68 -20.26 4.73
N GLY A 168 -23.75 -20.92 5.42
CA GLY A 168 -23.36 -22.32 5.14
C GLY A 168 -22.10 -22.46 4.28
N TRP A 169 -22.03 -23.49 3.44
CA TRP A 169 -20.83 -23.78 2.63
C TRP A 169 -20.48 -22.65 1.64
N VAL A 170 -21.50 -21.96 1.10
CA VAL A 170 -21.32 -20.79 0.23
C VAL A 170 -20.66 -19.64 0.99
N GLY A 171 -21.08 -19.40 2.24
CA GLY A 171 -20.48 -18.39 3.10
C GLY A 171 -19.01 -18.68 3.43
N VAL A 172 -18.69 -19.95 3.70
CA VAL A 172 -17.30 -20.40 3.87
C VAL A 172 -16.50 -20.18 2.59
N LEU A 173 -17.05 -20.54 1.43
CA LEU A 173 -16.40 -20.35 0.14
C LEU A 173 -16.08 -18.89 -0.14
N VAL A 174 -17.02 -17.96 0.09
CA VAL A 174 -16.80 -16.51 -0.09
C VAL A 174 -15.69 -16.00 0.84
N ARG A 175 -15.69 -16.41 2.12
CA ARG A 175 -14.63 -16.05 3.08
C ARG A 175 -13.26 -16.57 2.65
N VAL A 176 -13.19 -17.79 2.13
CA VAL A 176 -11.95 -18.40 1.62
C VAL A 176 -11.49 -17.67 0.35
N LEU A 177 -12.42 -17.35 -0.57
CA LEU A 177 -12.12 -16.72 -1.86
C LEU A 177 -11.67 -15.26 -1.73
N ARG A 178 -12.03 -14.57 -0.64
CA ARG A 178 -11.51 -13.23 -0.30
C ARG A 178 -9.98 -13.18 -0.31
N ILE A 179 -9.31 -14.20 0.24
CA ILE A 179 -7.85 -14.23 0.37
C ILE A 179 -7.14 -14.26 -1.00
N PRO A 180 -7.44 -15.20 -1.92
CA PRO A 180 -6.81 -15.22 -3.23
C PRO A 180 -7.18 -13.99 -4.08
N ILE A 181 -8.38 -13.41 -3.92
CA ILE A 181 -8.74 -12.15 -4.60
C ILE A 181 -7.82 -11.01 -4.11
N GLY A 182 -7.65 -10.85 -2.79
CA GLY A 182 -6.72 -9.86 -2.24
C GLY A 182 -5.28 -10.11 -2.69
N GLY A 183 -4.84 -11.38 -2.68
CA GLY A 183 -3.52 -11.78 -3.19
C GLY A 183 -3.34 -11.45 -4.67
N LEU A 184 -4.37 -11.62 -5.49
CA LEU A 184 -4.35 -11.25 -6.91
C LEU A 184 -4.20 -9.75 -7.10
N LEU A 185 -4.99 -8.92 -6.39
CA LEU A 185 -4.91 -7.46 -6.48
C LEU A 185 -3.51 -6.95 -6.11
N VAL A 186 -2.93 -7.48 -5.02
CA VAL A 186 -1.57 -7.17 -4.60
C VAL A 186 -0.55 -7.64 -5.65
N SER A 187 -0.72 -8.84 -6.21
CA SER A 187 0.16 -9.36 -7.27
C SER A 187 0.14 -8.49 -8.53
N VAL A 188 -1.04 -8.00 -8.92
CA VAL A 188 -1.19 -7.04 -10.03
C VAL A 188 -0.45 -5.73 -9.72
N LEU A 189 -0.58 -5.21 -8.50
CA LEU A 189 0.15 -4.01 -8.09
C LEU A 189 1.67 -4.22 -8.18
N TRP A 190 2.19 -5.33 -7.66
CA TRP A 190 3.62 -5.65 -7.77
C TRP A 190 4.07 -5.79 -9.22
N ALA A 191 3.26 -6.42 -10.08
CA ALA A 191 3.56 -6.54 -11.51
C ALA A 191 3.64 -5.16 -12.17
N LEU A 192 2.70 -4.25 -11.88
CA LEU A 192 2.73 -2.87 -12.38
C LEU A 192 3.96 -2.12 -11.89
N LEU A 193 4.31 -2.25 -10.61
CA LEU A 193 5.50 -1.61 -10.04
C LEU A 193 6.77 -2.08 -10.75
N PHE A 194 6.99 -3.39 -10.87
CA PHE A 194 8.19 -3.95 -11.49
C PHE A 194 8.24 -3.79 -13.01
N TYR A 195 7.09 -3.65 -13.67
CA TYR A 195 7.04 -3.47 -15.12
C TYR A 195 7.18 -2.01 -15.54
N LEU A 196 6.53 -1.07 -14.84
CA LEU A 196 6.43 0.33 -15.28
C LEU A 196 7.53 1.23 -14.70
N LEU A 197 7.98 0.98 -13.46
CA LEU A 197 8.96 1.85 -12.82
C LEU A 197 10.35 1.76 -13.44
N PRO A 198 10.99 0.59 -13.60
CA PRO A 198 12.37 0.55 -14.06
C PRO A 198 12.51 0.98 -15.53
N ASN A 199 13.63 1.62 -15.87
CA ASN A 199 14.01 1.96 -17.24
C ASN A 199 14.75 0.81 -17.93
N ALA A 200 14.32 -0.43 -17.68
CA ALA A 200 15.00 -1.59 -18.21
C ALA A 200 14.03 -2.73 -18.56
N ARG A 201 14.42 -3.49 -19.59
CA ARG A 201 13.62 -4.60 -20.11
C ARG A 201 13.93 -5.84 -19.28
N HIS A 202 12.93 -6.36 -18.57
CA HIS A 202 13.10 -7.57 -17.77
C HIS A 202 11.96 -8.55 -18.03
N THR A 203 12.29 -9.84 -18.03
CA THR A 203 11.29 -10.90 -17.91
C THR A 203 10.87 -11.05 -16.46
N LEU A 204 9.57 -10.90 -16.16
CA LEU A 204 9.01 -11.14 -14.83
C LEU A 204 9.21 -12.61 -14.44
N ARG A 205 10.25 -12.90 -13.65
CA ARG A 205 10.46 -14.23 -13.06
C ARG A 205 9.77 -14.27 -11.70
N LEU A 206 8.48 -14.63 -11.70
CA LEU A 206 7.68 -14.75 -10.48
C LEU A 206 8.32 -15.69 -9.44
N PHE A 207 8.94 -16.79 -9.89
CA PHE A 207 9.56 -17.80 -9.04
C PHE A 207 11.09 -17.67 -9.00
N SER A 208 11.60 -16.55 -8.46
CA SER A 208 13.02 -16.40 -8.15
C SER A 208 13.30 -16.81 -6.68
N PRO A 209 14.52 -17.30 -6.34
CA PRO A 209 14.91 -17.51 -4.94
C PRO A 209 14.74 -16.24 -4.08
N GLY A 210 14.95 -15.07 -4.67
CA GLY A 210 14.70 -13.77 -4.00
C GLY A 210 13.23 -13.52 -3.71
N SER A 211 12.32 -13.94 -4.59
CA SER A 211 10.87 -13.85 -4.37
C SER A 211 10.44 -14.67 -3.15
N VAL A 212 10.97 -15.89 -3.00
CA VAL A 212 10.67 -16.76 -1.85
C VAL A 212 11.16 -16.14 -0.54
N VAL A 213 12.41 -15.65 -0.52
CA VAL A 213 12.98 -14.97 0.66
C VAL A 213 12.20 -13.69 0.97
N GLY A 214 11.83 -12.91 -0.04
CA GLY A 214 11.05 -11.68 0.12
C GLY A 214 9.67 -11.93 0.72
N VAL A 215 8.95 -12.94 0.23
CA VAL A 215 7.65 -13.34 0.81
C VAL A 215 7.82 -13.84 2.25
N ALA A 216 8.84 -14.64 2.53
CA ALA A 216 9.11 -15.11 3.90
C ALA A 216 9.40 -13.95 4.87
N LEU A 217 10.24 -12.98 4.45
CA LEU A 217 10.53 -11.78 5.24
C LEU A 217 9.29 -10.92 5.44
N TRP A 218 8.46 -10.77 4.41
CA TRP A 218 7.22 -10.01 4.49
C TRP A 218 6.24 -10.65 5.48
N LEU A 219 6.01 -11.97 5.39
CA LEU A 219 5.16 -12.71 6.33
C LEU A 219 5.68 -12.62 7.77
N LEU A 220 7.00 -12.76 7.95
CA LEU A 220 7.63 -12.62 9.26
C LEU A 220 7.43 -11.22 9.84
N ALA A 221 7.61 -10.18 9.02
CA ALA A 221 7.39 -8.80 9.43
C ALA A 221 5.91 -8.54 9.78
N SER A 222 4.96 -9.05 8.99
CA SER A 222 3.53 -8.96 9.29
C SER A 222 3.18 -9.66 10.60
N TRP A 223 3.67 -10.89 10.81
CA TRP A 223 3.45 -11.62 12.06
C TRP A 223 4.05 -10.90 13.27
N ALA A 224 5.28 -10.40 13.15
CA ALA A 224 5.95 -9.64 14.21
C ALA A 224 5.19 -8.34 14.55
N PHE A 225 4.70 -7.62 13.53
CA PHE A 225 3.89 -6.43 13.73
C PHE A 225 2.54 -6.74 14.40
N SER A 226 1.84 -7.79 13.95
CA SER A 226 0.61 -8.24 14.60
C SER A 226 0.83 -8.63 16.05
N PHE A 227 1.93 -9.33 16.37
CA PHE A 227 2.29 -9.66 17.75
C PHE A 227 2.59 -8.41 18.59
N TYR A 228 3.32 -7.44 18.03
CA TYR A 228 3.60 -6.17 18.70
C TYR A 228 2.32 -5.41 19.05
N VAL A 229 1.40 -5.25 18.08
CA VAL A 229 0.12 -4.57 18.30
C VAL A 229 -0.73 -5.34 19.33
N ALA A 230 -0.78 -6.67 19.26
CA ALA A 230 -1.55 -7.47 20.21
C ALA A 230 -1.00 -7.43 21.65
N SER A 231 0.32 -7.22 21.81
CA SER A 231 0.98 -7.24 23.13
C SER A 231 1.12 -5.85 23.75
N PHE A 232 1.30 -4.81 22.95
CA PHE A 232 1.65 -3.45 23.39
C PHE A 232 0.70 -2.36 22.85
N GLY A 233 -0.31 -2.73 22.05
CA GLY A 233 -1.27 -1.80 21.46
C GLY A 233 -2.55 -1.59 22.28
N ASN A 234 -2.54 -1.98 23.56
CA ASN A 234 -3.64 -1.82 24.50
C ASN A 234 -3.27 -0.87 25.64
#